data_AF-L9MPA9-F1
#
_entry.id   AF-L9MPA9-F1
#
_cell.length_a   1.000
_cell.length_b   1.000
_cell.length_c   1.000
_cell.angle_alpha   90.00
_cell.angle_beta   90.00
_cell.angle_gamma   90.00
#
_symmetry.space_group_name_H-M   'P 1'
#
loop_
_entity.id
_entity.type
_entity.pdbx_description
1 polymer ?
#
loop_
_entity_poly.entity_id
_entity_poly.type
_entity_poly.pdbx_seq_one_letter_code
_entity_poly.pdbx_strand_id
1 'polypeptide(L)'
;MNALQHARISAKRWGGEVEDYYEIHAFIDSTKSLCSDARHRILHTLWGVNSVVIPVFGHSLQNSAGKTIDIKDLCERDHLLVDYQQRFIPTLNDFVSAIDVKHLPKNFEQQLEQLHHYYLQDKALSKLMLSPLALTGKLHSLLITHNSWFIYDILPRIGALPRLESIVYSPADFFNAMHFELWMDNGMAIPPSAQGLHQRKQTM
;
A
#
# COMPACT_ATOMS: atom_id res chain seq x y z
N MET A 1 -10.47 -9.85 3.76
CA MET A 1 -11.92 -9.61 3.68
C MET A 1 -12.21 -8.83 2.37
N ASN A 2 -13.45 -8.54 1.97
CA ASN A 2 -13.72 -7.68 0.81
C ASN A 2 -14.11 -6.25 1.21
N ALA A 3 -14.01 -5.29 0.28
CA ALA A 3 -14.27 -3.88 0.54
C ALA A 3 -15.63 -3.60 1.20
N LEU A 4 -16.70 -4.28 0.76
CA LEU A 4 -18.04 -4.11 1.33
C LEU A 4 -18.12 -4.57 2.80
N GLN A 5 -17.42 -5.64 3.15
CA GLN A 5 -17.36 -6.11 4.53
C GLN A 5 -16.60 -5.12 5.43
N HIS A 6 -15.50 -4.53 4.96
CA HIS A 6 -14.80 -3.45 5.68
C HIS A 6 -15.68 -2.21 5.83
N ALA A 7 -16.39 -1.80 4.77
CA ALA A 7 -17.29 -0.67 4.80
C ALA A 7 -18.43 -0.85 5.84
N ARG A 8 -18.95 -2.08 6.00
CA ARG A 8 -19.90 -2.41 7.07
C ARG A 8 -19.29 -2.29 8.47
N ILE A 9 -18.02 -2.63 8.64
CA ILE A 9 -17.29 -2.43 9.91
C ILE A 9 -17.17 -0.93 10.19
N SER A 10 -16.82 -0.11 9.20
CA SER A 10 -16.75 1.34 9.35
C SER A 10 -18.12 1.96 9.66
N ALA A 11 -19.19 1.60 8.94
CA ALA A 11 -20.53 2.08 9.23
C ALA A 11 -20.97 1.71 10.66
N LYS A 12 -20.65 0.49 11.12
CA LYS A 12 -20.92 0.09 12.51
C LYS A 12 -20.11 0.90 13.53
N ARG A 13 -18.85 1.22 13.24
CA ARG A 13 -17.96 1.94 14.17
C ARG A 13 -18.26 3.44 14.21
N TRP A 14 -18.46 4.05 13.06
CA TRP A 14 -18.52 5.49 12.90
C TRP A 14 -19.95 6.00 12.70
N GLY A 15 -20.93 5.14 12.38
CA GLY A 15 -22.28 5.52 11.96
C GLY A 15 -22.34 5.82 10.46
N GLY A 16 -23.44 6.39 9.98
CA GLY A 16 -23.65 6.62 8.54
C GLY A 16 -23.96 5.31 7.79
N GLU A 17 -23.86 5.38 6.47
CA GLU A 17 -24.19 4.27 5.56
C GLU A 17 -22.92 3.58 5.05
N VAL A 18 -23.06 2.37 4.52
CA VAL A 18 -21.93 1.57 4.04
C VAL A 18 -21.22 2.26 2.87
N GLU A 19 -22.00 2.93 2.02
CA GLU A 19 -21.56 3.65 0.83
C GLU A 19 -20.63 4.83 1.17
N ASP A 20 -20.73 5.41 2.38
CA ASP A 20 -19.84 6.48 2.84
C ASP A 20 -18.36 6.05 2.88
N TYR A 21 -18.10 4.74 2.98
CA TYR A 21 -16.78 4.17 3.26
C TYR A 21 -16.25 3.25 2.15
N TYR A 22 -17.12 2.83 1.22
CA TYR A 22 -16.82 1.78 0.26
C TYR A 22 -15.61 2.11 -0.62
N GLU A 23 -15.56 3.31 -1.19
CA GLU A 23 -14.51 3.70 -2.15
C GLU A 23 -13.11 3.68 -1.54
N ILE A 24 -12.95 4.06 -0.26
CA ILE A 24 -11.66 4.02 0.42
C ILE A 24 -11.20 2.57 0.60
N HIS A 25 -12.08 1.69 1.06
CA HIS A 25 -11.74 0.27 1.22
C HIS A 25 -11.49 -0.43 -0.12
N ALA A 26 -12.29 -0.13 -1.14
CA ALA A 26 -12.12 -0.66 -2.49
C ALA A 26 -10.80 -0.21 -3.11
N PHE A 27 -10.38 1.03 -2.85
CA PHE A 27 -9.10 1.55 -3.30
C PHE A 27 -7.91 0.87 -2.63
N ILE A 28 -7.94 0.66 -1.31
CA ILE A 28 -6.87 -0.08 -0.61
C ILE A 28 -6.74 -1.52 -1.17
N ASP A 29 -7.87 -2.12 -1.54
CA ASP A 29 -7.96 -3.45 -2.14
C ASP A 29 -7.69 -3.50 -3.65
N SER A 30 -7.51 -2.35 -4.32
CA SER A 30 -7.37 -2.28 -5.78
C SER A 30 -6.22 -3.12 -6.34
N THR A 31 -5.19 -3.33 -5.51
CA THR A 31 -4.03 -4.17 -5.81
C THR A 31 -4.36 -5.64 -6.00
N LYS A 32 -5.55 -6.12 -5.60
CA LYS A 32 -6.05 -7.47 -5.90
C LYS A 32 -6.09 -7.77 -7.41
N SER A 33 -6.21 -6.72 -8.24
CA SER A 33 -6.15 -6.85 -9.70
C SER A 33 -4.72 -7.07 -10.21
N LEU A 34 -3.71 -6.77 -9.41
CA LEU A 34 -2.28 -6.90 -9.75
C LEU A 34 -1.69 -8.22 -9.26
N CYS A 35 -2.20 -8.72 -8.13
CA CYS A 35 -1.85 -10.00 -7.55
C CYS A 35 -3.09 -10.52 -6.80
N SER A 36 -3.58 -11.71 -7.14
CA SER A 36 -4.86 -12.21 -6.61
C SER A 36 -4.77 -12.84 -5.21
N ASP A 37 -3.56 -13.13 -4.72
CA ASP A 37 -3.33 -13.68 -3.39
C ASP A 37 -2.90 -12.61 -2.38
N ALA A 38 -2.68 -13.01 -1.13
CA ALA A 38 -2.41 -12.10 -0.01
C ALA A 38 -1.17 -11.19 -0.17
N ARG A 39 -0.26 -11.46 -1.14
CA ARG A 39 0.85 -10.56 -1.47
C ARG A 39 0.36 -9.18 -1.91
N HIS A 40 -0.86 -9.08 -2.46
CA HIS A 40 -1.47 -7.83 -2.93
C HIS A 40 -1.49 -6.71 -1.87
N ARG A 41 -1.39 -7.05 -0.58
CA ARG A 41 -1.54 -6.17 0.57
C ARG A 41 -0.44 -5.11 0.74
N ILE A 42 0.28 -4.73 -0.32
CA ILE A 42 1.29 -3.66 -0.32
C ILE A 42 0.74 -2.29 0.16
N LEU A 43 -0.53 -1.99 -0.13
CA LEU A 43 -1.22 -0.80 0.37
C LEU A 43 -1.74 -0.97 1.81
N HIS A 44 -1.69 -2.18 2.38
CA HIS A 44 -2.05 -2.46 3.76
C HIS A 44 -0.88 -2.18 4.72
N THR A 45 -0.19 -1.08 4.48
CA THR A 45 0.94 -0.58 5.25
C THR A 45 0.70 0.88 5.58
N LEU A 46 1.34 1.41 6.63
CA LEU A 46 1.26 2.85 6.90
C LEU A 46 1.88 3.70 5.78
N TRP A 47 2.78 3.13 4.96
CA TRP A 47 3.22 3.78 3.74
C TRP A 47 2.07 3.93 2.73
N GLY A 48 1.33 2.85 2.46
CA GLY A 48 0.17 2.90 1.56
C GLY A 48 -0.86 3.93 2.02
N VAL A 49 -1.17 3.97 3.32
CA VAL A 49 -2.10 4.96 3.87
C VAL A 49 -1.57 6.39 3.72
N ASN A 50 -0.36 6.67 4.18
CA ASN A 50 0.15 8.05 4.23
C ASN A 50 0.60 8.59 2.86
N SER A 51 1.14 7.75 2.00
CA SER A 51 1.73 8.14 0.72
C SER A 51 0.80 7.92 -0.46
N VAL A 52 -0.29 7.16 -0.31
CA VAL A 52 -1.21 6.86 -1.41
C VAL A 52 -2.65 7.21 -1.05
N VAL A 53 -3.21 6.64 0.01
CA VAL A 53 -4.65 6.83 0.34
C VAL A 53 -4.97 8.28 0.74
N ILE A 54 -4.22 8.86 1.68
CA ILE A 54 -4.44 10.25 2.14
C ILE A 54 -4.27 11.26 0.99
N PRO A 55 -3.25 11.17 0.12
CA PRO A 55 -3.16 12.03 -1.06
C PRO A 55 -4.35 11.93 -2.03
N VAL A 56 -5.02 10.77 -2.12
CA VAL A 56 -6.18 10.57 -3.01
C VAL A 56 -7.47 11.08 -2.38
N PHE A 57 -7.73 10.78 -1.10
CA PHE A 57 -9.02 11.04 -0.46
C PHE A 57 -9.01 12.22 0.52
N GLY A 58 -7.84 12.79 0.82
CA GLY A 58 -7.64 13.78 1.86
C GLY A 58 -7.45 13.18 3.25
N HIS A 59 -7.41 14.05 4.26
CA HIS A 59 -7.15 13.65 5.65
C HIS A 59 -8.39 13.16 6.39
N SER A 60 -9.58 13.59 5.97
CA SER A 60 -10.83 13.30 6.66
C SER A 60 -11.99 13.22 5.68
N LEU A 61 -12.99 12.42 6.03
CA LEU A 61 -14.27 12.36 5.33
C LEU A 61 -15.39 12.80 6.27
N GLN A 62 -16.44 13.41 5.73
CA GLN A 62 -17.69 13.61 6.44
C GLN A 62 -18.71 12.59 5.94
N ASN A 63 -19.25 11.76 6.83
CA ASN A 63 -20.22 10.73 6.46
C ASN A 63 -21.65 11.32 6.39
N SER A 64 -22.60 10.53 5.88
CA SER A 64 -24.02 10.89 5.79
C SER A 64 -24.69 11.18 7.14
N ALA A 65 -24.14 10.69 8.25
CA ALA A 65 -24.59 11.00 9.61
C ALA A 65 -23.99 12.31 10.18
N GLY A 66 -23.28 13.09 9.34
CA GLY A 66 -22.70 14.38 9.70
C GLY A 66 -21.44 14.30 10.56
N LYS A 67 -20.84 13.12 10.74
CA LYS A 67 -19.61 12.94 11.51
C LYS A 67 -18.39 13.09 10.62
N THR A 68 -17.35 13.73 11.14
CA THR A 68 -16.03 13.80 10.53
C THR A 68 -15.16 12.66 11.04
N ILE A 69 -14.60 11.87 10.13
CA ILE A 69 -13.74 10.73 10.42
C ILE A 69 -12.36 10.98 9.83
N ASP A 70 -11.32 10.76 10.63
CA ASP A 70 -9.94 10.74 10.14
C ASP A 70 -9.71 9.50 9.26
N ILE A 71 -9.28 9.72 8.02
CA ILE A 71 -9.13 8.64 7.03
C ILE A 71 -8.03 7.67 7.44
N LYS A 72 -6.96 8.14 8.09
CA LYS A 72 -5.87 7.29 8.56
C LYS A 72 -6.38 6.32 9.63
N ASP A 73 -7.14 6.81 10.61
CA ASP A 73 -7.75 5.99 11.65
C ASP A 73 -8.73 4.96 11.07
N LEU A 74 -9.54 5.35 10.09
CA LEU A 74 -10.43 4.42 9.38
C LEU A 74 -9.63 3.31 8.69
N CYS A 75 -8.60 3.67 7.91
CA CYS A 75 -7.76 2.71 7.20
C CYS A 75 -7.11 1.72 8.17
N GLU A 76 -6.52 2.22 9.26
CA GLU A 76 -5.82 1.39 10.24
C GLU A 76 -6.77 0.45 10.99
N ARG A 77 -7.87 0.99 11.53
CA ARG A 77 -8.73 0.26 12.47
C ARG A 77 -9.72 -0.69 11.81
N ASP A 78 -10.22 -0.31 10.63
CA ASP A 78 -11.34 -1.00 9.99
C ASP A 78 -10.90 -1.83 8.78
N HIS A 79 -9.74 -1.52 8.20
CA HIS A 79 -9.19 -2.25 7.05
C HIS A 79 -7.94 -3.04 7.45
N LEU A 80 -6.82 -2.35 7.67
CA LEU A 80 -5.50 -2.96 7.85
C LEU A 80 -5.48 -3.92 9.05
N LEU A 81 -5.82 -3.45 10.25
CA LEU A 81 -5.82 -4.30 11.44
C LEU A 81 -6.83 -5.44 11.34
N VAL A 82 -8.01 -5.21 10.75
CA VAL A 82 -9.02 -6.27 10.57
C VAL A 82 -8.46 -7.40 9.73
N ASP A 83 -7.79 -7.07 8.64
CA ASP A 83 -7.20 -8.04 7.73
C ASP A 83 -5.97 -8.76 8.32
N TYR A 84 -5.41 -8.29 9.44
CA TYR A 84 -4.35 -8.97 10.21
C TYR A 84 -4.81 -9.38 11.62
N GLN A 85 -6.10 -9.69 11.79
CA GLN A 85 -6.69 -10.19 13.05
C GLN A 85 -6.43 -9.30 14.28
N GLN A 86 -6.32 -7.99 14.07
CA GLN A 86 -6.02 -6.98 15.10
C GLN A 86 -4.65 -7.19 15.79
N ARG A 87 -3.72 -7.90 15.14
CA ARG A 87 -2.43 -8.27 15.74
C ARG A 87 -1.34 -7.23 15.50
N PHE A 88 -1.23 -6.76 14.25
CA PHE A 88 -0.19 -5.84 13.77
C PHE A 88 -0.60 -5.16 12.46
N ILE A 89 0.18 -4.17 12.04
CA ILE A 89 0.17 -3.63 10.67
C ILE A 89 1.58 -3.85 10.11
N PRO A 90 1.77 -4.58 9.00
CA PRO A 90 3.09 -4.78 8.43
C PRO A 90 3.66 -3.48 7.89
N THR A 91 4.98 -3.39 7.86
CA THR A 91 5.70 -2.29 7.23
C THR A 91 5.91 -2.57 5.75
N LEU A 92 6.18 -1.54 4.97
CA LEU A 92 6.61 -1.72 3.57
C LEU A 92 7.88 -2.58 3.48
N ASN A 93 8.78 -2.47 4.45
CA ASN A 93 10.01 -3.26 4.48
C ASN A 93 9.74 -4.77 4.66
N ASP A 94 8.68 -5.18 5.34
CA ASP A 94 8.34 -6.61 5.45
C ASP A 94 8.02 -7.21 4.07
N PHE A 95 7.23 -6.50 3.25
CA PHE A 95 6.95 -6.89 1.86
C PHE A 95 8.20 -6.85 0.99
N VAL A 96 8.96 -5.76 1.04
CA VAL A 96 10.17 -5.59 0.22
C VAL A 96 11.25 -6.63 0.56
N SER A 97 11.29 -7.10 1.80
CA SER A 97 12.20 -8.19 2.22
C SER A 97 11.81 -9.55 1.66
N ALA A 98 10.54 -9.75 1.28
CA ALA A 98 10.06 -10.98 0.66
C ALA A 98 10.32 -11.02 -0.85
N ILE A 99 10.84 -9.95 -1.46
CA ILE A 99 11.20 -9.91 -2.88
C ILE A 99 12.60 -10.51 -3.07
N ASP A 100 12.68 -11.62 -3.82
CA ASP A 100 13.96 -12.19 -4.24
C ASP A 100 14.53 -11.43 -5.43
N VAL A 101 15.58 -10.67 -5.17
CA VAL A 101 16.30 -9.84 -6.16
C VAL A 101 16.78 -10.67 -7.36
N LYS A 102 17.03 -11.99 -7.19
CA LYS A 102 17.46 -12.86 -8.30
C LYS A 102 16.41 -13.06 -9.38
N HIS A 103 15.14 -12.86 -9.05
CA HIS A 103 14.00 -13.01 -9.95
C HIS A 103 13.53 -11.67 -10.57
N LEU A 104 14.20 -10.57 -10.24
CA LEU A 104 13.89 -9.27 -10.81
C LEU A 104 14.39 -9.14 -12.25
N PRO A 105 13.83 -8.20 -13.04
CA PRO A 105 14.36 -7.87 -14.36
C PRO A 105 15.86 -7.53 -14.31
N LYS A 106 16.61 -7.99 -15.32
CA LYS A 106 18.04 -7.70 -15.41
C LYS A 106 18.28 -6.20 -15.61
N ASN A 107 19.32 -5.67 -14.97
CA ASN A 107 19.75 -4.27 -15.07
C ASN A 107 18.64 -3.27 -14.69
N PHE A 108 17.75 -3.65 -13.77
CA PHE A 108 16.60 -2.82 -13.45
C PHE A 108 17.01 -1.45 -12.88
N GLU A 109 18.17 -1.41 -12.23
CA GLU A 109 18.78 -0.24 -11.62
C GLU A 109 19.04 0.88 -12.64
N GLN A 110 19.51 0.52 -13.85
CA GLN A 110 19.84 1.49 -14.91
C GLN A 110 18.60 2.20 -15.45
N GLN A 111 17.48 1.47 -15.55
CA GLN A 111 16.22 2.03 -16.05
C GLN A 111 15.51 2.87 -14.99
N LEU A 112 15.69 2.55 -13.70
CA LEU A 112 15.18 3.40 -12.61
C LEU A 112 15.81 4.80 -12.64
N GLU A 113 17.11 4.89 -12.97
CA GLU A 113 17.78 6.18 -13.14
C GLU A 113 17.16 7.00 -14.27
N GLN A 114 16.80 6.37 -15.40
CA GLN A 114 16.13 7.07 -16.51
C GLN A 114 14.76 7.60 -16.07
N LEU A 115 13.95 6.78 -15.39
CA LEU A 115 12.65 7.19 -14.85
C LEU A 115 12.79 8.34 -13.84
N HIS A 116 13.87 8.36 -13.05
CA HIS A 116 14.11 9.41 -12.06
C HIS A 116 14.20 10.81 -12.68
N HIS A 117 14.79 10.94 -13.88
CA HIS A 117 14.94 12.22 -14.57
C HIS A 117 13.59 12.89 -14.88
N TYR A 118 12.51 12.13 -15.04
CA TYR A 118 11.19 12.67 -15.38
C TYR A 118 10.54 13.45 -14.24
N TYR A 119 10.78 13.04 -13.00
CA TYR A 119 10.14 13.63 -11.83
C TYR A 119 11.11 14.36 -10.90
N LEU A 120 12.42 14.38 -11.22
CA LEU A 120 13.46 14.98 -10.39
C LEU A 120 13.18 16.44 -9.99
N GLN A 121 12.62 17.24 -10.89
CA GLN A 121 12.36 18.66 -10.66
C GLN A 121 11.10 18.93 -9.82
N ASP A 122 10.17 17.98 -9.76
CA ASP A 122 8.98 18.08 -8.93
C ASP A 122 9.30 17.50 -7.54
N LYS A 123 9.48 18.38 -6.56
CA LYS A 123 9.83 17.97 -5.19
C LYS A 123 8.78 17.07 -4.54
N ALA A 124 7.51 17.31 -4.80
CA ALA A 124 6.43 16.54 -4.18
C ALA A 124 6.34 15.15 -4.81
N LEU A 125 6.37 15.09 -6.15
CA LEU A 125 6.38 13.83 -6.88
C LEU A 125 7.65 13.02 -6.60
N SER A 126 8.83 13.66 -6.59
CA SER A 126 10.09 13.01 -6.25
C SER A 126 10.07 12.41 -4.86
N LYS A 127 9.55 13.14 -3.86
CA LYS A 127 9.36 12.61 -2.50
C LYS A 127 8.46 11.37 -2.48
N LEU A 128 7.36 11.37 -3.23
CA LEU A 128 6.46 10.21 -3.32
C LEU A 128 7.15 9.03 -4.03
N MET A 129 7.69 9.25 -5.22
CA MET A 129 8.28 8.21 -6.05
C MET A 129 9.47 7.53 -5.34
N LEU A 130 10.28 8.30 -4.59
CA LEU A 130 11.41 7.79 -3.82
C LEU A 130 11.03 7.27 -2.43
N SER A 131 9.78 7.43 -1.98
CA SER A 131 9.38 7.05 -0.62
C SER A 131 9.58 5.56 -0.27
N PRO A 132 9.43 4.58 -1.19
CA PRO A 132 9.78 3.19 -0.86
C PRO A 132 11.25 3.02 -0.51
N LEU A 133 12.15 3.67 -1.26
CA LEU A 133 13.59 3.63 -0.99
C LEU A 133 13.91 4.32 0.34
N ALA A 134 13.30 5.48 0.59
CA ALA A 134 13.51 6.22 1.84
C ALA A 134 13.09 5.41 3.09
N LEU A 135 12.04 4.58 2.99
CA LEU A 135 11.55 3.78 4.11
C LEU A 135 12.24 2.42 4.27
N THR A 136 12.78 1.84 3.20
CA THR A 136 13.31 0.48 3.23
C THR A 136 14.83 0.40 3.07
N GLY A 137 15.47 1.45 2.56
CA GLY A 137 16.89 1.47 2.22
C GLY A 137 17.27 0.53 1.06
N LYS A 138 16.29 -0.05 0.35
CA LYS A 138 16.49 -1.07 -0.68
C LYS A 138 16.10 -0.54 -2.05
N LEU A 139 17.02 -0.55 -3.01
CA LEU A 139 16.78 0.00 -4.34
C LEU A 139 15.61 -0.66 -5.07
N HIS A 140 15.47 -1.99 -4.97
CA HIS A 140 14.37 -2.73 -5.61
C HIS A 140 12.98 -2.38 -5.07
N SER A 141 12.87 -1.71 -3.91
CA SER A 141 11.59 -1.19 -3.42
C SER A 141 10.98 -0.14 -4.36
N LEU A 142 11.81 0.54 -5.17
CA LEU A 142 11.33 1.53 -6.12
C LEU A 142 10.42 0.92 -7.19
N LEU A 143 10.50 -0.39 -7.45
CA LEU A 143 9.57 -1.07 -8.37
C LEU A 143 8.10 -0.94 -7.93
N ILE A 144 7.82 -0.62 -6.65
CA ILE A 144 6.46 -0.40 -6.15
C ILE A 144 5.86 0.91 -6.70
N THR A 145 6.68 1.94 -6.91
CA THR A 145 6.25 3.25 -7.45
C THR A 145 6.63 3.45 -8.92
N HIS A 146 7.59 2.68 -9.44
CA HIS A 146 8.13 2.82 -10.79
C HIS A 146 7.60 1.75 -11.74
N ASN A 147 6.30 1.48 -11.71
CA ASN A 147 5.65 0.53 -12.60
C ASN A 147 4.41 1.14 -13.26
N SER A 148 3.89 0.46 -14.28
CA SER A 148 2.77 0.94 -15.07
C SER A 148 1.51 1.24 -14.26
N TRP A 149 1.18 0.42 -13.25
CA TRP A 149 0.02 0.68 -12.39
C TRP A 149 0.21 1.94 -11.57
N PHE A 150 1.34 2.09 -10.87
CA PHE A 150 1.53 3.27 -10.04
C PHE A 150 1.55 4.55 -10.89
N ILE A 151 2.24 4.51 -12.02
CA ILE A 151 2.37 5.68 -12.90
C ILE A 151 1.04 6.02 -13.58
N TYR A 152 0.27 5.07 -14.09
CA TYR A 152 -0.94 5.35 -14.88
C TYR A 152 -2.26 5.27 -14.11
N ASP A 153 -2.30 4.70 -12.91
CA ASP A 153 -3.51 4.65 -12.07
C ASP A 153 -3.36 5.50 -10.81
N ILE A 154 -2.23 5.42 -10.09
CA ILE A 154 -2.05 6.15 -8.82
C ILE A 154 -1.71 7.62 -9.04
N LEU A 155 -0.70 7.94 -9.86
CA LEU A 155 -0.29 9.33 -10.07
C LEU A 155 -1.44 10.25 -10.57
N PRO A 156 -2.30 9.84 -11.52
CA PRO A 156 -3.41 10.68 -11.95
C PRO A 156 -4.40 11.01 -10.83
N ARG A 157 -4.63 10.07 -9.89
CA ARG A 157 -5.55 10.27 -8.75
C ARG A 157 -5.04 11.29 -7.74
N ILE A 158 -3.74 11.56 -7.72
CA ILE A 158 -3.10 12.56 -6.86
C ILE A 158 -2.69 13.83 -7.63
N GLY A 159 -3.19 14.00 -8.86
CA GLY A 159 -2.98 15.20 -9.68
C GLY A 159 -1.70 15.23 -10.51
N ALA A 160 -0.91 14.15 -10.53
CA ALA A 160 0.27 14.02 -11.38
C ALA A 160 -0.08 13.27 -12.66
N LEU A 161 -0.11 13.98 -13.80
CA LEU A 161 -0.49 13.41 -15.09
C LEU A 161 0.76 12.93 -15.85
N PRO A 162 0.98 11.61 -15.97
CA PRO A 162 2.11 11.09 -16.74
C PRO A 162 1.90 11.31 -18.24
N ARG A 163 2.99 11.40 -18.99
CA ARG A 163 2.95 11.29 -20.45
C ARG A 163 2.82 9.82 -20.84
N LEU A 164 2.12 9.55 -21.95
CA LEU A 164 2.05 8.20 -22.49
C LEU A 164 3.41 7.82 -23.08
N GLU A 165 4.09 6.90 -22.41
CA GLU A 165 5.39 6.37 -22.77
C GLU A 165 5.47 4.86 -22.51
N SER A 166 6.44 4.19 -23.13
CA SER A 166 6.67 2.76 -22.88
C SER A 166 7.27 2.60 -21.48
N ILE A 167 6.46 2.17 -20.52
CA ILE A 167 6.95 1.87 -19.17
C ILE A 167 7.56 0.48 -19.16
N VAL A 168 8.79 0.40 -18.67
CA VAL A 168 9.59 -0.84 -18.66
C VAL A 168 9.03 -1.86 -17.68
N TYR A 169 8.47 -1.40 -16.56
CA TYR A 169 8.03 -2.27 -15.47
C TYR A 169 6.52 -2.34 -15.31
N SER A 170 6.08 -3.51 -14.94
CA SER A 170 4.72 -3.84 -14.54
C SER A 170 4.71 -4.30 -13.08
N PRO A 171 3.54 -4.34 -12.43
CA PRO A 171 3.41 -4.94 -11.10
C PRO A 171 3.88 -6.39 -11.03
N ALA A 172 3.79 -7.14 -12.14
CA ALA A 172 4.21 -8.53 -12.20
C ALA A 172 5.71 -8.70 -11.91
N ASP A 173 6.55 -7.70 -12.23
CA ASP A 173 8.00 -7.79 -12.03
C ASP A 173 8.38 -7.94 -10.56
N PHE A 174 7.71 -7.22 -9.65
CA PHE A 174 7.97 -7.35 -8.22
C PHE A 174 7.08 -8.41 -7.55
N PHE A 175 5.84 -8.64 -8.02
CA PHE A 175 4.98 -9.67 -7.44
C PHE A 175 5.47 -11.08 -7.76
N ASN A 176 5.96 -11.35 -8.97
CA ASN A 176 6.51 -12.67 -9.32
C ASN A 176 7.79 -12.97 -8.55
N ALA A 177 8.59 -11.94 -8.26
CA ALA A 177 9.78 -12.07 -7.43
C ALA A 177 9.47 -12.12 -5.92
N MET A 178 8.24 -11.78 -5.49
CA MET A 178 7.84 -11.78 -4.09
C MET A 178 7.37 -13.16 -3.63
N HIS A 179 8.07 -13.70 -2.64
CA HIS A 179 7.66 -14.90 -1.93
C HIS A 179 6.40 -14.65 -1.11
N PHE A 180 5.52 -15.64 -1.09
CA PHE A 180 4.38 -15.64 -0.18
C PHE A 180 4.84 -15.96 1.24
N GLU A 181 4.53 -15.09 2.18
CA GLU A 181 4.83 -15.28 3.59
C GLU A 181 3.53 -15.48 4.39
N LEU A 182 3.55 -16.38 5.38
CA LEU A 182 2.34 -16.71 6.16
C LEU A 182 1.76 -15.52 6.93
N TRP A 183 2.54 -14.48 7.23
CA TRP A 183 2.00 -13.28 7.86
C TRP A 183 1.13 -12.44 6.91
N MET A 184 1.32 -12.58 5.58
CA MET A 184 0.50 -11.90 4.58
C MET A 184 -0.92 -12.47 4.59
N ASP A 185 -1.03 -13.79 4.75
CA ASP A 185 -2.31 -14.50 4.82
C ASP A 185 -3.02 -14.23 6.13
N ASN A 186 -3.83 -13.17 6.15
CA ASN A 186 -4.70 -12.85 7.27
C ASN A 186 -3.98 -12.80 8.64
N GLY A 187 -2.68 -12.51 8.66
CA GLY A 187 -1.87 -12.50 9.87
C GLY A 187 -1.68 -13.88 10.51
N MET A 188 -1.59 -14.97 9.75
CA MET A 188 -1.37 -16.33 10.28
C MET A 188 0.00 -16.50 10.97
N ALA A 189 1.00 -15.71 10.58
CA ALA A 189 2.28 -15.56 11.27
C ALA A 189 2.54 -14.10 11.70
N ILE A 190 3.70 -13.84 12.33
CA ILE A 190 4.14 -12.50 12.73
C ILE A 190 5.28 -12.05 11.80
N PRO A 191 5.17 -10.89 11.14
CA PRO A 191 6.26 -10.37 10.32
C PRO A 191 7.44 -9.92 11.18
N PRO A 192 8.65 -9.83 10.62
CA PRO A 192 9.84 -9.37 11.35
C PRO A 192 9.62 -8.06 12.13
N SER A 193 8.95 -7.08 11.54
CA SER A 193 8.68 -5.78 12.19
C SER A 193 7.81 -5.87 13.45
N ALA A 194 7.00 -6.91 13.60
CA ALA A 194 6.03 -7.04 14.69
C ALA A 194 6.44 -8.08 15.76
N GLN A 195 7.60 -8.74 15.61
CA GLN A 195 8.07 -9.76 16.56
C GLN A 195 8.17 -9.22 18.00
N GLY A 196 8.75 -8.03 18.18
CA GLY A 196 8.88 -7.42 19.51
C GLY A 196 7.55 -7.08 20.17
N LEU A 197 6.56 -6.62 19.40
CA LEU A 197 5.20 -6.38 19.90
C LEU A 197 4.55 -7.69 20.34
N HIS A 198 4.71 -8.74 19.55
CA HIS A 198 4.13 -10.05 19.85
C HIS A 198 4.72 -10.65 21.13
N GLN A 199 6.04 -10.61 21.30
CA GLN A 199 6.73 -11.10 22.51
C GLN A 199 6.21 -10.39 23.77
N ARG A 200 6.07 -9.05 23.74
CA ARG A 200 5.56 -8.30 24.90
C ARG A 200 4.13 -8.68 25.28
N LYS A 201 3.25 -8.91 24.29
CA LYS A 201 1.86 -9.33 24.53
C LYS A 201 1.76 -10.74 25.13
N GLN A 202 2.77 -11.59 24.96
CA GLN A 202 2.82 -12.92 25.59
C GLN A 202 3.34 -12.89 27.03
N THR A 203 4.11 -11.85 27.39
CA THR A 203 4.69 -11.68 28.73
C THR A 203 3.83 -10.84 29.67
N MET A 204 2.76 -10.23 29.17
CA MET A 204 1.74 -9.49 29.94
C MET A 204 0.56 -10.41 30.24
#